data_AF-A0A1K1P5S6-F1
#
_entry.id   AF-A0A1K1P5S6-F1
#
_cell.length_a   1.000
_cell.length_b   1.000
_cell.length_c   1.000
_cell.angle_alpha   90.00
_cell.angle_beta   90.00
_cell.angle_gamma   90.00
#
_symmetry.space_group_name_H-M   'P 1'
#
loop_
_entity.id
_entity.type
_entity.pdbx_description
1 polymer ?
#
loop_
_entity_poly.entity_id
_entity_poly.type
_entity_poly.pdbx_seq_one_letter_code
_entity_poly.pdbx_strand_id
1 'polypeptide(L)'
;MKKVKLRVMSAVSAAVFAAGLASLCGTEQLKASADDWTFESYMDEQGFPESYKPFLREMHEYHPNWIFTAQYTGLDWSDVLAEESVIGRNLVHAEAPASWKSCEKGAYDPLNNYWYGLDGTWVAASKEIIAYYLDPRNFISEDHIFMFENQSYNPSVHTIDGVQAILNGTFMDGTYTCPDTQETFGYAQTFMDAAAESGVSPYHLASRCRNEQGVYGAPQSLGTVAGFENIFNFFDIQAYYTSTMTAGEMGCLFASTYDPSYYLPWTNQYKSIVGGSIYLGNGYINREQDTLYLQKFDVFDGGNGLFYHQYMTCVFGQATEAVEMRNAYTDEVLSSSLEFKIPVYENMPSDPCEKPASGSSNDNLLERLDVLTDSGFDMLPNFYRYSDTFDITVDSSISALTFKAQPYSSEATVKGTGRIKLNYGLNTVKIVVTSGSGLKRTYTVNVTRQNDTSFLKGDVNGDGLVNVTDSLTIMNYTAGKIKLKNDQLKRADVDGSKVVDVRDALRIMQFTSGKITSL
;
A
#
# COMPACT_ATOMS: atom_id res chain seq x y z
N MET A 1 16.79 -28.66 -31.49
CA MET A 1 17.57 -29.58 -30.62
C MET A 1 19.06 -29.33 -30.80
N LYS A 2 19.68 -28.54 -29.91
CA LYS A 2 21.14 -28.49 -29.73
C LYS A 2 21.42 -28.53 -28.22
N LYS A 3 22.34 -29.41 -27.84
CA LYS A 3 22.54 -29.96 -26.49
C LYS A 3 23.24 -28.99 -25.54
N VAL A 4 22.72 -29.00 -24.31
CA VAL A 4 23.25 -28.48 -23.06
C VAL A 4 24.58 -29.17 -22.69
N LYS A 5 25.54 -28.41 -22.12
CA LYS A 5 26.66 -28.95 -21.33
C LYS A 5 26.53 -28.42 -19.90
N LEU A 6 26.12 -29.32 -18.99
CA LEU A 6 26.16 -29.16 -17.54
C LEU A 6 27.57 -29.55 -17.06
N ARG A 7 28.22 -28.75 -16.20
CA ARG A 7 29.46 -29.12 -15.50
C ARG A 7 29.18 -29.19 -14.01
N VAL A 8 29.31 -30.39 -13.47
CA VAL A 8 29.18 -30.76 -12.06
C VAL A 8 30.47 -30.37 -11.33
N MET A 9 30.37 -29.65 -10.21
CA MET A 9 31.47 -29.47 -9.25
C MET A 9 31.25 -30.38 -8.04
N SER A 10 32.29 -31.15 -7.71
CA SER A 10 32.33 -32.14 -6.63
C SER A 10 32.66 -31.50 -5.29
N ALA A 11 31.98 -31.98 -4.25
CA ALA A 11 32.31 -31.77 -2.85
C ALA A 11 33.66 -32.42 -2.46
N VAL A 12 34.45 -31.74 -1.64
CA VAL A 12 35.51 -32.34 -0.81
C VAL A 12 35.42 -31.77 0.61
N SER A 13 35.68 -32.68 1.53
CA SER A 13 35.26 -32.75 2.93
C SER A 13 36.02 -31.88 3.92
N ALA A 14 35.43 -31.74 5.10
CA ALA A 14 35.87 -31.00 6.27
C ALA A 14 37.02 -31.65 7.08
N ALA A 15 37.60 -30.78 7.93
CA ALA A 15 38.25 -31.03 9.23
C ALA A 15 39.77 -31.27 9.28
N VAL A 16 40.50 -30.22 9.68
CA VAL A 16 41.56 -30.31 10.71
C VAL A 16 41.33 -29.17 11.70
N PHE A 17 41.17 -29.53 12.98
CA PHE A 17 40.91 -28.64 14.12
C PHE A 17 42.21 -28.43 14.91
N ALA A 18 42.31 -27.25 15.54
CA ALA A 18 43.17 -26.90 16.68
C ALA A 18 44.68 -26.68 16.47
N ALA A 19 45.06 -25.41 16.31
CA ALA A 19 46.03 -24.73 17.19
C ALA A 19 46.01 -23.22 16.91
N GLY A 20 45.57 -22.42 17.90
CA GLY A 20 45.63 -20.96 17.80
C GLY A 20 44.50 -20.18 18.49
N LEU A 21 44.05 -20.61 19.68
CA LEU A 21 43.31 -19.71 20.57
C LEU A 21 44.33 -18.80 21.27
N ALA A 22 44.53 -17.59 20.74
CA ALA A 22 44.97 -16.41 21.50
C ALA A 22 44.80 -15.16 20.63
N SER A 23 44.10 -14.15 21.18
CA SER A 23 43.86 -12.80 20.62
C SER A 23 42.58 -12.60 19.77
N LEU A 24 41.41 -12.95 20.34
CA LEU A 24 40.19 -12.17 20.08
C LEU A 24 40.08 -11.07 21.14
N CYS A 25 40.73 -9.95 20.90
CA CYS A 25 40.35 -8.65 21.44
C CYS A 25 40.96 -7.58 20.52
N GLY A 26 40.33 -7.40 19.37
CA GLY A 26 40.56 -6.29 18.47
C GLY A 26 39.20 -5.76 18.07
N THR A 27 38.69 -4.80 18.84
CA THR A 27 37.66 -3.89 18.34
C THR A 27 38.32 -3.09 17.21
N GLU A 28 38.16 -3.52 15.96
CA GLU A 28 38.32 -2.62 14.84
C GLU A 28 37.13 -1.67 14.87
N GLN A 29 37.29 -0.55 15.58
CA GLN A 29 36.53 0.65 15.29
C GLN A 29 36.91 1.06 13.86
N LEU A 30 36.04 0.73 12.90
CA LEU A 30 36.02 1.38 11.60
C LEU A 30 35.95 2.89 11.86
N LYS A 31 37.02 3.61 11.51
CA LYS A 31 37.01 5.08 11.53
C LYS A 31 36.16 5.51 10.34
N ALA A 32 34.94 5.99 10.61
CA ALA A 32 34.16 6.75 9.66
C ALA A 32 35.01 7.89 9.09
N SER A 33 34.95 8.08 7.77
CA SER A 33 35.64 9.17 7.09
C SER A 33 34.99 10.53 7.42
N ALA A 34 35.66 11.64 7.12
CA ALA A 34 35.05 12.97 7.29
C ALA A 34 33.83 13.16 6.37
N ASP A 35 33.83 12.48 5.22
CA ASP A 35 32.74 12.43 4.24
C ASP A 35 31.53 11.64 4.80
N ASP A 36 31.80 10.50 5.45
CA ASP A 36 30.76 9.68 6.10
C ASP A 36 30.08 10.44 7.24
N TRP A 37 30.85 11.21 8.02
CA TRP A 37 30.30 12.05 9.10
C TRP A 37 29.44 13.19 8.56
N THR A 38 29.84 13.80 7.44
CA THR A 38 29.02 14.82 6.77
C THR A 38 27.76 14.21 6.17
N PHE A 39 27.85 13.00 5.60
CA PHE A 39 26.69 12.30 5.06
C PHE A 39 25.66 11.95 6.14
N GLU A 40 26.08 11.36 7.25
CA GLU A 40 25.15 11.02 8.35
C GLU A 40 24.51 12.27 8.95
N SER A 41 25.26 13.36 9.13
CA SER A 41 24.72 14.64 9.59
C SER A 41 23.71 15.22 8.59
N TYR A 42 23.97 15.09 7.29
CA TYR A 42 23.05 15.51 6.23
C TYR A 42 21.78 14.64 6.20
N MET A 43 21.88 13.32 6.39
CA MET A 43 20.71 12.43 6.51
C MET A 43 19.85 12.77 7.73
N ASP A 44 20.47 13.15 8.85
CA ASP A 44 19.78 13.63 10.05
C ASP A 44 19.09 14.98 9.83
N GLU A 45 19.72 15.90 9.09
CA GLU A 45 19.13 17.20 8.73
C GLU A 45 17.95 17.05 7.75
N GLN A 46 18.08 16.16 6.77
CA GLN A 46 16.96 15.72 5.92
C GLN A 46 15.89 14.98 6.73
N GLY A 47 16.27 14.43 7.89
CA GLY A 47 15.44 13.69 8.84
C GLY A 47 14.89 12.36 8.31
N PHE A 48 15.67 11.67 7.48
CA PHE A 48 15.33 10.31 7.05
C PHE A 48 15.19 9.37 8.26
N PRO A 49 14.14 8.54 8.32
CA PRO A 49 14.06 7.50 9.35
C PRO A 49 15.23 6.52 9.27
N GLU A 50 15.62 5.94 10.41
CA GLU A 50 16.72 4.95 10.49
C GLU A 50 16.55 3.75 9.54
N SER A 51 15.31 3.40 9.19
CA SER A 51 15.01 2.31 8.25
C SER A 51 15.40 2.60 6.80
N TYR A 52 15.70 3.85 6.45
CA TYR A 52 16.15 4.27 5.11
C TYR A 52 17.69 4.30 4.99
N LYS A 53 18.36 4.71 6.06
CA LYS A 53 19.80 5.01 6.07
C LYS A 53 20.71 3.89 5.55
N PRO A 54 20.46 2.59 5.81
CA PRO A 54 21.29 1.52 5.24
C PRO A 54 21.38 1.57 3.71
N PHE A 55 20.26 1.81 3.02
CA PHE A 55 20.20 1.87 1.57
C PHE A 55 20.83 3.16 1.03
N LEU A 56 20.59 4.29 1.71
CA LEU A 56 21.15 5.59 1.31
C LEU A 56 22.67 5.63 1.45
N ARG A 57 23.22 5.00 2.50
CA ARG A 57 24.68 4.83 2.65
C ARG A 57 25.29 4.04 1.50
N GLU A 58 24.65 2.94 1.10
CA GLU A 58 25.11 2.13 -0.02
C GLU A 58 25.13 2.96 -1.32
N MET A 59 24.07 3.74 -1.59
CA MET A 59 24.03 4.63 -2.76
C MET A 59 25.08 5.74 -2.70
N HIS A 60 25.31 6.33 -1.53
CA HIS A 60 26.33 7.37 -1.37
C HIS A 60 27.75 6.83 -1.57
N GLU A 61 28.02 5.60 -1.14
CA GLU A 61 29.32 4.95 -1.33
C GLU A 61 29.65 4.79 -2.83
N TYR A 62 28.65 4.42 -3.65
CA TYR A 62 28.83 4.29 -5.10
C TYR A 62 28.78 5.64 -5.83
N HIS A 63 27.95 6.58 -5.35
CA HIS A 63 27.68 7.86 -6.00
C HIS A 63 27.76 9.03 -5.00
N PRO A 64 28.97 9.49 -4.65
CA PRO A 64 29.17 10.50 -3.61
C PRO A 64 28.60 11.88 -3.98
N ASN A 65 28.35 12.15 -5.27
CA ASN A 65 27.79 13.41 -5.76
C ASN A 65 26.25 13.44 -5.77
N TRP A 66 25.59 12.32 -5.50
CA TRP A 66 24.14 12.25 -5.47
C TRP A 66 23.57 12.89 -4.21
N ILE A 67 22.43 13.54 -4.37
CA ILE A 67 21.75 14.30 -3.33
C ILE A 67 20.46 13.57 -3.02
N PHE A 68 20.30 13.12 -1.77
CA PHE A 68 19.06 12.50 -1.31
C PHE A 68 18.28 13.52 -0.49
N THR A 69 17.06 13.82 -0.92
CA THR A 69 16.17 14.78 -0.28
C THR A 69 14.97 14.03 0.29
N ALA A 70 14.73 14.14 1.59
CA ALA A 70 13.55 13.53 2.21
C ALA A 70 12.30 14.32 1.82
N GLN A 71 11.32 13.64 1.24
CA GLN A 71 10.04 14.25 0.88
C GLN A 71 8.96 13.76 1.84
N TYR A 72 8.77 14.49 2.92
CA TYR A 72 7.73 14.19 3.91
C TYR A 72 6.34 14.42 3.34
N THR A 73 5.55 13.35 3.27
CA THR A 73 4.19 13.41 2.72
C THR A 73 3.18 13.96 3.75
N GLY A 74 3.46 13.80 5.05
CA GLY A 74 2.51 14.09 6.13
C GLY A 74 1.31 13.14 6.17
N LEU A 75 1.40 12.00 5.48
CA LEU A 75 0.33 11.01 5.38
C LEU A 75 0.66 9.76 6.20
N ASP A 76 -0.33 9.22 6.89
CA ASP A 76 -0.24 7.94 7.59
C ASP A 76 -0.14 6.79 6.58
N TRP A 77 0.87 5.93 6.75
CA TRP A 77 1.11 4.79 5.87
C TRP A 77 -0.11 3.88 5.69
N SER A 78 -0.87 3.64 6.77
CA SER A 78 -2.00 2.72 6.72
C SER A 78 -3.18 3.31 5.94
N ASP A 79 -3.38 4.62 6.02
CA ASP A 79 -4.38 5.36 5.25
C ASP A 79 -4.00 5.41 3.76
N VAL A 80 -2.75 5.73 3.44
CA VAL A 80 -2.22 5.72 2.06
C VAL A 80 -2.38 4.33 1.43
N LEU A 81 -1.99 3.28 2.15
CA LEU A 81 -2.10 1.92 1.62
C LEU A 81 -3.56 1.49 1.45
N ALA A 82 -4.48 1.96 2.31
CA ALA A 82 -5.91 1.70 2.14
C ALA A 82 -6.47 2.41 0.90
N GLU A 83 -6.09 3.66 0.69
CA GLU A 83 -6.41 4.45 -0.50
C GLU A 83 -5.87 3.79 -1.78
N GLU A 84 -4.59 3.42 -1.79
CA GLU A 84 -3.97 2.72 -2.93
C GLU A 84 -4.57 1.33 -3.19
N SER A 85 -5.18 0.71 -2.17
CA SER A 85 -5.87 -0.59 -2.28
C SER A 85 -7.32 -0.49 -2.77
N VAL A 86 -7.84 0.71 -3.06
CA VAL A 86 -9.16 0.87 -3.68
C VAL A 86 -9.21 0.14 -5.02
N ILE A 87 -10.24 -0.70 -5.20
CA ILE A 87 -10.39 -1.54 -6.40
C ILE A 87 -10.37 -0.68 -7.67
N GLY A 88 -9.45 -1.01 -8.59
CA GLY A 88 -9.28 -0.32 -9.86
C GLY A 88 -8.14 0.71 -9.88
N ARG A 89 -7.62 1.14 -8.72
CA ARG A 89 -6.53 2.12 -8.65
C ARG A 89 -5.18 1.50 -9.01
N ASN A 90 -4.87 0.35 -8.40
CA ASN A 90 -3.67 -0.43 -8.69
C ASN A 90 -4.02 -1.80 -9.28
N LEU A 91 -3.40 -2.12 -10.40
CA LEU A 91 -3.64 -3.31 -11.20
C LEU A 91 -2.35 -4.10 -11.44
N VAL A 92 -2.52 -5.40 -11.66
CA VAL A 92 -1.52 -6.33 -12.17
C VAL A 92 -2.10 -7.13 -13.34
N HIS A 93 -1.24 -7.67 -14.21
CA HIS A 93 -1.70 -8.52 -15.30
C HIS A 93 -2.36 -9.80 -14.77
N ALA A 94 -3.39 -10.34 -15.43
CA ALA A 94 -4.07 -11.57 -14.99
C ALA A 94 -3.14 -12.78 -14.84
N GLU A 95 -2.05 -12.82 -15.61
CA GLU A 95 -1.01 -13.86 -15.55
C GLU A 95 0.00 -13.66 -14.42
N ALA A 96 -0.07 -12.56 -13.66
CA ALA A 96 0.73 -12.38 -12.47
C ALA A 96 0.43 -13.47 -11.43
N PRO A 97 1.39 -13.77 -10.53
CA PRO A 97 1.19 -14.73 -9.44
C PRO A 97 -0.11 -14.49 -8.68
N ALA A 98 -0.76 -15.57 -8.21
CA ALA A 98 -2.02 -15.44 -7.48
C ALA A 98 -1.89 -14.60 -6.20
N SER A 99 -0.71 -14.59 -5.57
CA SER A 99 -0.40 -13.76 -4.42
C SER A 99 -0.32 -12.25 -4.72
N TRP A 100 -0.29 -11.84 -5.99
CA TRP A 100 -0.28 -10.43 -6.37
C TRP A 100 -1.69 -9.90 -6.63
N LYS A 101 -2.70 -10.78 -6.68
CA LYS A 101 -4.06 -10.43 -7.07
C LYS A 101 -4.94 -10.31 -5.83
N SER A 102 -5.79 -9.29 -5.80
CA SER A 102 -6.70 -9.05 -4.67
C SER A 102 -7.85 -10.07 -4.67
N CYS A 103 -8.19 -10.59 -3.49
CA CYS A 103 -9.38 -11.40 -3.27
C CYS A 103 -10.50 -10.62 -2.57
N GLU A 104 -10.39 -9.29 -2.48
CA GLU A 104 -11.41 -8.44 -1.86
C GLU A 104 -12.67 -8.31 -2.71
N LYS A 105 -13.74 -7.83 -2.08
CA LYS A 105 -15.03 -7.60 -2.73
C LYS A 105 -14.86 -6.69 -3.94
N GLY A 106 -15.31 -7.16 -5.10
CA GLY A 106 -15.23 -6.43 -6.37
C GLY A 106 -13.97 -6.72 -7.19
N ALA A 107 -12.98 -7.43 -6.63
CA ALA A 107 -11.80 -7.92 -7.35
C ALA A 107 -11.94 -9.38 -7.80
N TYR A 108 -12.67 -10.19 -7.04
CA TYR A 108 -12.62 -11.64 -7.15
C TYR A 108 -13.98 -12.30 -6.88
N ASP A 109 -14.29 -13.33 -7.65
CA ASP A 109 -15.38 -14.27 -7.46
C ASP A 109 -14.88 -15.53 -6.76
N PRO A 110 -15.14 -15.70 -5.45
CA PRO A 110 -14.68 -16.86 -4.71
C PRO A 110 -15.41 -18.16 -5.08
N LEU A 111 -16.59 -18.09 -5.70
CA LEU A 111 -17.34 -19.29 -6.10
C LEU A 111 -16.71 -19.94 -7.34
N ASN A 112 -16.27 -19.13 -8.28
CA ASN A 112 -15.72 -19.57 -9.57
C ASN A 112 -14.19 -19.50 -9.62
N ASN A 113 -13.53 -19.06 -8.55
CA ASN A 113 -12.08 -18.81 -8.48
C ASN A 113 -11.61 -17.94 -9.66
N TYR A 114 -12.22 -16.77 -9.80
CA TYR A 114 -12.06 -15.90 -10.96
C TYR A 114 -11.83 -14.45 -10.55
N TRP A 115 -10.76 -13.82 -11.07
CA TRP A 115 -10.51 -12.39 -10.87
C TRP A 115 -11.18 -11.57 -11.98
N TYR A 116 -11.89 -10.51 -11.59
CA TYR A 116 -12.55 -9.63 -12.53
C TYR A 116 -11.52 -8.76 -13.26
N GLY A 117 -11.58 -8.76 -14.60
CA GLY A 117 -10.83 -7.82 -15.42
C GLY A 117 -11.40 -6.40 -15.27
N LEU A 118 -10.53 -5.44 -14.99
CA LEU A 118 -10.88 -4.03 -14.75
C LEU A 118 -10.43 -3.14 -15.91
N ASP A 119 -9.35 -3.51 -16.59
CA ASP A 119 -8.88 -2.90 -17.83
C ASP A 119 -8.30 -3.98 -18.74
N GLY A 120 -9.10 -4.47 -19.70
CA GLY A 120 -8.72 -5.62 -20.53
C GLY A 120 -8.38 -6.86 -19.68
N THR A 121 -7.13 -7.31 -19.73
CA THR A 121 -6.61 -8.46 -18.96
C THR A 121 -6.00 -8.08 -17.62
N TRP A 122 -6.11 -6.82 -17.19
CA TRP A 122 -5.60 -6.34 -15.91
C TRP A 122 -6.63 -6.50 -14.79
N VAL A 123 -6.18 -6.99 -13.63
CA VAL A 123 -7.01 -7.29 -12.47
C VAL A 123 -6.50 -6.51 -11.25
N ALA A 124 -7.35 -6.34 -10.23
CA ALA A 124 -6.98 -5.61 -9.02
C ALA A 124 -5.75 -6.23 -8.32
N ALA A 125 -4.78 -5.38 -8.01
CA ALA A 125 -3.59 -5.75 -7.24
C ALA A 125 -3.94 -6.01 -5.77
N SER A 126 -3.29 -6.99 -5.16
CA SER A 126 -3.38 -7.27 -3.71
C SER A 126 -2.78 -6.13 -2.89
N LYS A 127 -3.25 -5.95 -1.65
CA LYS A 127 -2.69 -4.97 -0.73
C LYS A 127 -1.19 -5.17 -0.52
N GLU A 128 -0.72 -6.42 -0.52
CA GLU A 128 0.67 -6.77 -0.25
C GLU A 128 1.61 -6.40 -1.40
N ILE A 129 1.21 -6.63 -2.66
CA ILE A 129 2.03 -6.17 -3.79
C ILE A 129 2.01 -4.64 -3.92
N ILE A 130 0.89 -3.99 -3.58
CA ILE A 130 0.80 -2.53 -3.52
C ILE A 130 1.75 -2.01 -2.44
N ALA A 131 1.73 -2.57 -1.23
CA ALA A 131 2.63 -2.19 -0.14
C ALA A 131 4.10 -2.32 -0.53
N TYR A 132 4.48 -3.38 -1.26
CA TYR A 132 5.85 -3.53 -1.78
C TYR A 132 6.25 -2.39 -2.71
N TYR A 133 5.41 -2.03 -3.69
CA TYR A 133 5.72 -0.96 -4.66
C TYR A 133 5.56 0.46 -4.10
N LEU A 134 4.70 0.61 -3.10
CA LEU A 134 4.52 1.85 -2.37
C LEU A 134 5.70 2.12 -1.43
N ASP A 135 6.35 1.10 -0.85
CA ASP A 135 7.42 1.34 0.12
C ASP A 135 8.70 1.86 -0.57
N PRO A 136 9.11 3.12 -0.35
CA PRO A 136 10.23 3.71 -1.10
C PRO A 136 11.55 2.99 -0.83
N ARG A 137 11.71 2.39 0.35
CA ARG A 137 12.93 1.68 0.77
C ARG A 137 13.25 0.49 -0.12
N ASN A 138 12.23 -0.13 -0.75
CA ASN A 138 12.42 -1.24 -1.68
C ASN A 138 13.08 -0.83 -3.01
N PHE A 139 13.18 0.47 -3.28
CA PHE A 139 13.64 1.01 -4.56
C PHE A 139 14.83 1.96 -4.42
N ILE A 140 15.43 2.07 -3.22
CA ILE A 140 16.70 2.75 -3.02
C ILE A 140 17.82 1.76 -3.40
N SER A 141 18.04 1.62 -4.70
CA SER A 141 19.07 0.77 -5.30
C SER A 141 19.49 1.30 -6.66
N GLU A 142 20.67 0.87 -7.13
CA GLU A 142 21.29 1.33 -8.40
C GLU A 142 20.32 1.39 -9.58
N ASP A 143 19.43 0.39 -9.73
CA ASP A 143 18.55 0.28 -10.89
C ASP A 143 17.21 1.00 -10.72
N HIS A 144 16.77 1.24 -9.48
CA HIS A 144 15.40 1.69 -9.20
C HIS A 144 15.29 3.08 -8.57
N ILE A 145 16.39 3.64 -8.05
CA ILE A 145 16.37 4.94 -7.36
C ILE A 145 15.92 6.09 -8.27
N PHE A 146 16.09 5.95 -9.58
CA PHE A 146 15.60 6.88 -10.60
C PHE A 146 14.09 7.08 -10.59
N MET A 147 13.33 6.18 -9.93
CA MET A 147 11.92 6.42 -9.66
C MET A 147 11.69 7.70 -8.81
N PHE A 148 12.72 8.12 -8.07
CA PHE A 148 12.75 9.29 -7.21
C PHE A 148 13.53 10.47 -7.79
N GLU A 149 14.07 10.38 -9.00
CA GLU A 149 14.85 11.48 -9.60
C GLU A 149 13.99 12.74 -9.71
N ASN A 150 14.52 13.88 -9.26
CA ASN A 150 13.85 15.16 -9.29
C ASN A 150 13.71 15.67 -10.74
N GLN A 151 12.48 15.68 -11.23
CA GLN A 151 12.12 16.17 -12.56
C GLN A 151 11.79 17.67 -12.56
N SER A 152 11.77 18.34 -11.41
CA SER A 152 11.65 19.80 -11.30
C SER A 152 13.01 20.49 -11.47
N TYR A 153 13.02 21.69 -12.03
CA TYR A 153 14.24 22.46 -12.20
C TYR A 153 14.80 22.96 -10.85
N ASN A 154 15.93 22.39 -10.44
CA ASN A 154 16.73 22.88 -9.33
C ASN A 154 18.05 23.51 -9.84
N PRO A 155 18.20 24.85 -9.87
CA PRO A 155 19.42 25.50 -10.36
C PRO A 155 20.66 25.29 -9.48
N SER A 156 20.49 24.75 -8.26
CA SER A 156 21.61 24.42 -7.37
C SER A 156 22.23 23.06 -7.70
N VAL A 157 21.51 22.23 -8.46
CA VAL A 157 21.91 20.85 -8.82
C VAL A 157 22.17 20.78 -10.32
N HIS A 158 21.23 21.31 -11.11
CA HIS A 158 21.29 21.23 -12.56
C HIS A 158 22.23 22.29 -13.14
N THR A 159 23.32 21.82 -13.71
CA THR A 159 24.37 22.63 -14.34
C THR A 159 24.46 22.37 -15.84
N ILE A 160 24.98 23.36 -16.59
CA ILE A 160 25.23 23.20 -18.03
C ILE A 160 26.19 22.03 -18.33
N ASP A 161 27.20 21.80 -17.48
CA ASP A 161 28.17 20.71 -17.66
C ASP A 161 27.48 19.34 -17.56
N GLY A 162 26.54 19.16 -16.63
CA GLY A 162 25.75 17.93 -16.56
C GLY A 162 24.83 17.73 -17.77
N VAL A 163 24.26 18.81 -18.33
CA VAL A 163 23.53 18.72 -19.60
C VAL A 163 24.46 18.31 -20.73
N GLN A 164 25.67 18.88 -20.81
CA GLN A 164 26.67 18.50 -21.81
C GLN A 164 27.05 17.03 -21.69
N ALA A 165 27.25 16.50 -20.48
CA ALA A 165 27.50 15.08 -20.26
C ALA A 165 26.37 14.19 -20.79
N ILE A 166 25.11 14.61 -20.63
CA ILE A 166 23.94 13.88 -21.17
C ILE A 166 23.92 13.94 -22.70
N LEU A 167 24.24 15.08 -23.30
CA LEU A 167 24.19 15.26 -24.75
C LEU A 167 25.44 14.74 -25.48
N ASN A 168 26.52 14.46 -24.75
CA ASN A 168 27.79 13.97 -25.28
C ASN A 168 27.59 12.77 -26.21
N GLY A 169 28.15 12.86 -27.42
CA GLY A 169 28.08 11.81 -28.44
C GLY A 169 26.75 11.70 -29.17
N THR A 170 25.83 12.67 -28.99
CA THR A 170 24.57 12.76 -29.74
C THR A 170 24.62 13.87 -30.79
N PHE A 171 23.61 13.95 -31.67
CA PHE A 171 23.42 15.07 -32.59
C PHE A 171 23.21 16.42 -31.88
N MET A 172 23.00 16.40 -30.56
CA MET A 172 22.82 17.56 -29.70
C MET A 172 24.07 17.96 -28.89
N ASP A 173 25.24 17.36 -29.13
CA ASP A 173 26.49 17.64 -28.39
C ASP A 173 27.12 19.02 -28.71
N GLY A 174 26.49 19.83 -29.55
CA GLY A 174 27.08 21.07 -30.06
C GLY A 174 26.09 22.20 -30.25
N THR A 175 26.29 22.93 -31.34
CA THR A 175 25.46 24.08 -31.72
C THR A 175 24.56 23.78 -32.91
N TYR A 176 23.47 24.52 -33.03
CA TYR A 176 22.60 24.52 -34.20
C TYR A 176 22.33 25.96 -34.65
N THR A 177 21.97 26.11 -35.93
CA THR A 177 21.53 27.39 -36.49
C THR A 177 20.03 27.31 -36.79
N CYS A 178 19.25 28.23 -36.21
CA CYS A 178 17.81 28.32 -36.43
C CYS A 178 17.51 28.65 -37.90
N PRO A 179 16.69 27.85 -38.61
CA PRO A 179 16.40 28.10 -40.02
C PRO A 179 15.68 29.43 -40.29
N ASP A 180 14.82 29.88 -39.38
CA ASP A 180 14.00 31.08 -39.54
C ASP A 180 14.70 32.38 -39.11
N THR A 181 15.49 32.36 -38.02
CA THR A 181 16.18 33.56 -37.50
C THR A 181 17.65 33.66 -37.92
N GLN A 182 18.27 32.56 -38.35
CA GLN A 182 19.71 32.44 -38.63
C GLN A 182 20.61 32.62 -37.40
N GLU A 183 20.04 32.66 -36.20
CA GLU A 183 20.78 32.70 -34.94
C GLU A 183 21.37 31.31 -34.62
N THR A 184 22.51 31.29 -33.94
CA THR A 184 23.19 30.06 -33.53
C THR A 184 23.17 29.92 -32.02
N PHE A 185 22.72 28.76 -31.55
CA PHE A 185 22.59 28.42 -30.13
C PHE A 185 23.34 27.11 -29.84
N GLY A 186 23.73 26.89 -28.58
CA GLY A 186 24.21 25.60 -28.10
C GLY A 186 23.06 24.80 -27.51
N TYR A 187 22.91 23.52 -27.87
CA TYR A 187 21.83 22.68 -27.35
C TYR A 187 21.80 22.61 -25.83
N ALA A 188 22.96 22.46 -25.18
CA ALA A 188 23.03 22.42 -23.72
C ALA A 188 22.45 23.70 -23.08
N GLN A 189 22.78 24.88 -23.63
CA GLN A 189 22.21 26.13 -23.16
C GLN A 189 20.70 26.20 -23.42
N THR A 190 20.24 25.74 -24.59
CA THR A 190 18.81 25.68 -24.91
C THR A 190 18.00 24.83 -23.93
N PHE A 191 18.55 23.70 -23.47
CA PHE A 191 17.90 22.90 -22.42
C PHE A 191 17.91 23.59 -21.05
N MET A 192 18.97 24.32 -20.71
CA MET A 192 18.99 25.16 -19.50
C MET A 192 17.95 26.29 -19.57
N ASP A 193 17.80 26.93 -20.73
CA ASP A 193 16.78 27.96 -20.97
C ASP A 193 15.37 27.34 -20.89
N ALA A 194 15.18 26.16 -21.49
CA ALA A 194 13.93 25.41 -21.40
C ALA A 194 13.56 25.07 -19.96
N ALA A 195 14.52 24.67 -19.14
CA ALA A 195 14.30 24.40 -17.72
C ALA A 195 13.88 25.65 -16.95
N ALA A 196 14.53 26.79 -17.19
CA ALA A 196 14.18 28.06 -16.56
C ALA A 196 12.76 28.54 -16.91
N GLU A 197 12.32 28.34 -18.15
CA GLU A 197 10.98 28.73 -18.61
C GLU A 197 9.88 27.75 -18.20
N SER A 198 10.17 26.44 -18.24
CA SER A 198 9.17 25.39 -18.02
C SER A 198 9.06 24.92 -16.57
N GLY A 199 10.08 25.14 -15.74
CA GLY A 199 10.19 24.54 -14.40
C GLY A 199 10.61 23.06 -14.41
N VAL A 200 10.93 22.48 -15.57
CA VAL A 200 11.32 21.07 -15.71
C VAL A 200 12.84 20.91 -15.68
N SER A 201 13.33 19.84 -15.07
CA SER A 201 14.75 19.48 -15.02
C SER A 201 15.37 19.44 -16.43
N PRO A 202 16.47 20.17 -16.70
CA PRO A 202 17.17 20.08 -17.97
C PRO A 202 17.82 18.71 -18.16
N TYR A 203 18.09 17.96 -17.09
CA TYR A 203 18.60 16.60 -17.16
C TYR A 203 17.52 15.65 -17.66
N HIS A 204 16.31 15.75 -17.10
CA HIS A 204 15.14 15.01 -17.57
C HIS A 204 14.82 15.33 -19.04
N LEU A 205 14.83 16.60 -19.43
CA LEU A 205 14.52 17.02 -20.80
C LEU A 205 15.58 16.50 -21.79
N ALA A 206 16.87 16.66 -21.48
CA ALA A 206 17.95 16.21 -22.33
C ALA A 206 18.00 14.68 -22.45
N SER A 207 17.81 13.95 -21.35
CA SER A 207 17.84 12.48 -21.35
C SER A 207 16.65 11.88 -22.08
N ARG A 208 15.44 12.44 -21.89
CA ARG A 208 14.25 12.06 -22.66
C ARG A 208 14.47 12.26 -24.16
N CYS A 209 14.96 13.43 -24.55
CA CYS A 209 15.20 13.72 -25.97
C CYS A 209 16.27 12.78 -26.58
N ARG A 210 17.35 12.50 -25.84
CA ARG A 210 18.36 11.50 -26.23
C ARG A 210 17.75 10.11 -26.46
N ASN A 211 16.84 9.67 -25.60
CA ASN A 211 16.17 8.37 -25.71
C ASN A 211 15.16 8.32 -26.86
N GLU A 212 14.30 9.33 -26.96
CA GLU A 212 13.21 9.37 -27.95
C GLU A 212 13.75 9.58 -29.37
N GLN A 213 14.73 10.47 -29.54
CA GLN A 213 15.26 10.82 -30.86
C GLN A 213 16.46 9.98 -31.28
N GLY A 214 17.06 9.25 -30.32
CA GLY A 214 18.29 8.50 -30.50
C GLY A 214 19.51 9.40 -30.72
N VAL A 215 20.70 8.79 -30.71
CA VAL A 215 21.98 9.53 -30.80
C VAL A 215 22.16 10.29 -32.11
N TYR A 216 21.46 9.89 -33.19
CA TYR A 216 21.56 10.53 -34.51
C TYR A 216 20.39 11.46 -34.85
N GLY A 217 19.38 11.54 -33.98
CA GLY A 217 18.14 12.27 -34.24
C GLY A 217 17.18 11.54 -35.17
N ALA A 218 15.88 11.75 -34.95
CA ALA A 218 14.82 11.28 -35.84
C ALA A 218 14.40 12.42 -36.79
N PRO A 219 13.73 12.13 -37.91
CA PRO A 219 13.39 13.16 -38.90
C PRO A 219 12.65 14.38 -38.32
N GLN A 220 11.80 14.18 -37.31
CA GLN A 220 11.04 15.24 -36.64
C GLN A 220 11.89 16.12 -35.72
N SER A 221 12.95 15.60 -35.08
CA SER A 221 13.90 16.45 -34.33
C SER A 221 14.93 17.13 -35.25
N LEU A 222 15.12 16.60 -36.45
CA LEU A 222 16.01 17.17 -37.47
C LEU A 222 15.31 18.18 -38.40
N GLY A 223 13.98 18.32 -38.32
CA GLY A 223 13.21 19.19 -39.20
C GLY A 223 13.20 18.74 -40.66
N THR A 224 13.26 17.43 -40.89
CA THR A 224 13.43 16.80 -42.22
C THR A 224 12.27 15.89 -42.63
N VAL A 225 11.16 15.91 -41.88
CA VAL A 225 9.93 15.23 -42.27
C VAL A 225 9.39 15.85 -43.56
N ALA A 226 9.15 15.04 -44.58
CA ALA A 226 8.69 15.51 -45.89
C ALA A 226 7.34 16.23 -45.77
N GLY A 227 7.24 17.44 -46.33
CA GLY A 227 6.05 18.29 -46.22
C GLY A 227 5.96 19.11 -44.92
N PHE A 228 6.91 18.92 -44.00
CA PHE A 228 7.05 19.64 -42.74
C PHE A 228 8.51 20.10 -42.53
N GLU A 229 9.21 20.43 -43.62
CA GLU A 229 10.61 20.87 -43.55
C GLU A 229 10.75 22.13 -42.66
N ASN A 230 11.74 22.11 -41.76
CA ASN A 230 11.97 23.13 -40.72
C ASN A 230 10.85 23.25 -39.67
N ILE A 231 10.01 22.23 -39.51
CA ILE A 231 9.16 22.07 -38.33
C ILE A 231 9.78 20.98 -37.45
N PHE A 232 10.03 21.34 -36.20
CA PHE A 232 10.78 20.51 -35.26
C PHE A 232 9.89 20.00 -34.14
N ASN A 233 10.05 18.75 -33.74
CA ASN A 233 9.42 18.17 -32.55
C ASN A 233 10.44 17.27 -31.83
N PHE A 234 11.06 17.79 -30.76
CA PHE A 234 12.13 17.11 -30.03
C PHE A 234 11.64 16.09 -28.99
N PHE A 235 10.35 16.12 -28.63
CA PHE A 235 9.76 15.33 -27.55
C PHE A 235 8.58 14.46 -28.00
N ASP A 236 8.46 14.21 -29.31
CA ASP A 236 7.39 13.44 -29.93
C ASP A 236 5.97 13.83 -29.45
N ILE A 237 5.77 15.12 -29.14
CA ILE A 237 4.50 15.62 -28.60
C ILE A 237 3.43 15.45 -29.66
N GLN A 238 2.33 14.78 -29.29
CA GLN A 238 1.22 14.42 -30.17
C GLN A 238 1.61 13.51 -31.35
N ALA A 239 2.71 12.76 -31.24
CA ALA A 239 3.13 11.79 -32.24
C ALA A 239 2.43 10.43 -32.04
N TYR A 240 1.49 10.09 -32.93
CA TYR A 240 0.85 8.79 -32.94
C TYR A 240 0.54 8.34 -34.36
N TYR A 241 0.53 7.03 -34.60
CA TYR A 241 0.23 6.47 -35.92
C TYR A 241 -1.26 6.62 -36.24
N THR A 242 -1.57 7.03 -37.47
CA THR A 242 -2.94 7.01 -38.02
C THR A 242 -2.98 6.16 -39.29
N SER A 243 -4.16 5.88 -39.82
CA SER A 243 -4.29 5.13 -41.07
C SER A 243 -3.63 5.83 -42.28
N THR A 244 -3.30 7.12 -42.17
CA THR A 244 -2.79 7.95 -43.27
C THR A 244 -1.47 8.65 -43.00
N MET A 245 -1.02 8.73 -41.75
CA MET A 245 0.19 9.46 -41.34
C MET A 245 0.99 8.65 -40.32
N THR A 246 2.31 8.71 -40.46
CA THR A 246 3.26 8.22 -39.46
C THR A 246 3.20 9.06 -38.18
N ALA A 247 3.75 8.53 -37.09
CA ALA A 247 3.82 9.25 -35.81
C ALA A 247 4.60 10.58 -35.93
N GLY A 248 5.74 10.58 -36.65
CA GLY A 248 6.52 11.79 -36.89
C GLY A 248 5.76 12.85 -37.69
N GLU A 249 5.02 12.46 -38.73
CA GLU A 249 4.17 13.40 -39.48
C GLU A 249 3.04 13.98 -38.62
N MET A 250 2.42 13.17 -37.75
CA MET A 250 1.40 13.67 -36.80
C MET A 250 1.98 14.64 -35.77
N GLY A 251 3.16 14.34 -35.23
CA GLY A 251 3.88 15.23 -34.33
C GLY A 251 4.26 16.56 -35.01
N CYS A 252 4.71 16.53 -36.27
CA CYS A 252 5.01 17.74 -37.05
C CYS A 252 3.74 18.53 -37.43
N LEU A 253 2.62 17.85 -37.67
CA LEU A 253 1.33 18.50 -37.89
C LEU A 253 0.91 19.33 -36.68
N PHE A 254 1.01 18.77 -35.48
CA PHE A 254 0.79 19.51 -34.23
C PHE A 254 1.79 20.66 -34.06
N ALA A 255 3.08 20.39 -34.27
CA ALA A 255 4.15 21.37 -34.17
C ALA A 255 4.01 22.57 -35.15
N SER A 256 3.22 22.40 -36.21
CA SER A 256 2.90 23.44 -37.20
C SER A 256 1.70 24.31 -36.82
N THR A 257 0.98 23.99 -35.74
CA THR A 257 -0.16 24.77 -35.27
C THR A 257 0.28 26.08 -34.59
N TYR A 258 -0.67 26.87 -34.07
CA TYR A 258 -0.38 28.14 -33.40
C TYR A 258 -0.90 28.12 -31.97
N ASP A 259 0.02 28.21 -31.02
CA ASP A 259 -0.24 28.47 -29.60
C ASP A 259 1.00 29.16 -29.02
N PRO A 260 0.92 30.47 -28.72
CA PRO A 260 2.08 31.22 -28.22
C PRO A 260 2.51 30.76 -26.82
N SER A 261 1.65 30.07 -26.06
CA SER A 261 1.99 29.55 -24.72
C SER A 261 3.02 28.43 -24.80
N TYR A 262 3.10 27.74 -25.94
CA TYR A 262 4.06 26.66 -26.22
C TYR A 262 5.01 27.01 -27.36
N TYR A 263 5.10 28.28 -27.74
CA TYR A 263 5.97 28.77 -28.81
C TYR A 263 5.69 28.11 -30.19
N LEU A 264 4.46 27.62 -30.39
CA LEU A 264 4.01 27.06 -31.65
C LEU A 264 3.73 28.18 -32.68
N PRO A 265 4.13 28.03 -33.95
CA PRO A 265 4.74 26.84 -34.55
C PRO A 265 6.24 26.70 -34.21
N TRP A 266 6.69 25.46 -34.05
CA TRP A 266 8.08 25.09 -33.75
C TRP A 266 8.95 25.15 -35.01
N THR A 267 9.16 26.35 -35.53
CA THR A 267 9.90 26.63 -36.77
C THR A 267 11.43 26.53 -36.65
N ASN A 268 11.92 26.26 -35.44
CA ASN A 268 13.34 26.02 -35.16
C ASN A 268 13.49 25.17 -33.89
N GLN A 269 14.71 24.68 -33.66
CA GLN A 269 15.03 23.82 -32.54
C GLN A 269 14.80 24.51 -31.18
N TYR A 270 15.11 25.81 -31.06
CA TYR A 270 14.92 26.56 -29.80
C TYR A 270 13.44 26.56 -29.39
N LYS A 271 12.54 26.92 -30.30
CA LYS A 271 11.10 26.94 -30.06
C LYS A 271 10.56 25.56 -29.71
N SER A 272 11.03 24.52 -30.41
CA SER A 272 10.63 23.14 -30.15
C SER A 272 11.06 22.65 -28.76
N ILE A 273 12.32 22.91 -28.39
CA ILE A 273 12.87 22.47 -27.11
C ILE A 273 12.23 23.25 -25.96
N VAL A 274 12.19 24.58 -26.00
CA VAL A 274 11.60 25.39 -24.92
C VAL A 274 10.09 25.18 -24.85
N GLY A 275 9.40 25.32 -25.98
CA GLY A 275 7.95 25.19 -26.06
C GLY A 275 7.44 23.79 -25.72
N GLY A 276 8.14 22.76 -26.19
CA GLY A 276 7.84 21.37 -25.84
C GLY A 276 8.09 21.09 -24.36
N SER A 277 9.11 21.68 -23.75
CA SER A 277 9.37 21.54 -22.30
C SER A 277 8.25 22.14 -21.46
N ILE A 278 7.72 23.32 -21.84
CA ILE A 278 6.54 23.93 -21.20
C ILE A 278 5.33 22.99 -21.31
N TYR A 279 5.15 22.35 -22.47
CA TYR A 279 4.07 21.38 -22.67
C TYR A 279 4.21 20.16 -21.74
N LEU A 280 5.42 19.60 -21.62
CA LEU A 280 5.69 18.46 -20.75
C LEU A 280 5.51 18.78 -19.25
N GLY A 281 5.94 19.96 -18.80
CA GLY A 281 5.88 20.34 -17.39
C GLY A 281 4.45 20.47 -16.84
N ASN A 282 3.49 20.86 -17.69
CA ASN A 282 2.14 21.26 -17.25
C ASN A 282 1.28 20.14 -16.64
N GLY A 283 1.53 18.87 -16.99
CA GLY A 283 0.71 17.75 -16.56
C GLY A 283 0.97 17.33 -15.12
N TYR A 284 2.22 17.05 -14.78
CA TYR A 284 2.61 16.38 -13.53
C TYR A 284 3.69 17.16 -12.76
N ILE A 285 4.80 17.51 -13.40
CA ILE A 285 5.97 18.11 -12.75
C ILE A 285 5.61 19.45 -12.09
N ASN A 286 4.94 20.34 -12.82
CA ASN A 286 4.48 21.63 -12.29
C ASN A 286 3.23 21.50 -11.40
N ARG A 287 2.77 20.27 -11.14
CA ARG A 287 1.75 19.89 -10.15
C ARG A 287 2.37 19.13 -8.99
N GLU A 288 3.67 19.36 -8.73
CA GLU A 288 4.42 18.75 -7.62
C GLU A 288 4.48 17.21 -7.66
N GLN A 289 4.12 16.59 -8.79
CA GLN A 289 4.34 15.18 -9.10
C GLN A 289 5.63 15.04 -9.91
N ASP A 290 6.72 15.53 -9.33
CA ASP A 290 8.00 15.74 -9.97
C ASP A 290 8.98 14.58 -9.81
N THR A 291 8.46 13.39 -9.52
CA THR A 291 9.18 12.11 -9.62
C THR A 291 8.26 11.07 -10.23
N LEU A 292 8.82 10.02 -10.84
CA LEU A 292 8.02 8.89 -11.35
C LEU A 292 7.16 8.27 -10.24
N TYR A 293 7.69 8.20 -9.02
CA TYR A 293 6.95 7.73 -7.86
C TYR A 293 5.68 8.56 -7.59
N LEU A 294 5.80 9.88 -7.56
CA LEU A 294 4.64 10.75 -7.29
C LEU A 294 3.64 10.72 -8.43
N GLN A 295 4.09 10.56 -9.68
CA GLN A 295 3.20 10.35 -10.82
C GLN A 295 2.39 9.05 -10.68
N LYS A 296 2.94 8.02 -10.01
CA LYS A 296 2.21 6.76 -9.76
C LYS A 296 1.27 6.85 -8.59
N PHE A 297 1.69 7.41 -7.46
CA PHE A 297 0.97 7.29 -6.20
C PHE A 297 0.24 8.58 -5.78
N ASP A 298 0.63 9.74 -6.30
CA ASP A 298 -0.04 11.02 -6.06
C ASP A 298 -0.23 11.33 -4.55
N VAL A 299 0.88 11.20 -3.81
CA VAL A 299 0.94 11.32 -2.34
C VAL A 299 1.45 12.68 -1.85
N PHE A 300 1.44 13.67 -2.74
CA PHE A 300 1.81 15.05 -2.44
C PHE A 300 0.82 15.97 -3.17
N ASP A 301 0.17 16.87 -2.45
CA ASP A 301 -0.92 17.69 -3.01
C ASP A 301 -0.37 18.92 -3.72
N GLY A 302 -0.17 18.81 -5.04
CA GLY A 302 0.20 19.93 -5.90
C GLY A 302 -0.96 20.87 -6.29
N GLY A 303 -2.02 20.91 -5.47
CA GLY A 303 -3.19 21.76 -5.66
C GLY A 303 -4.34 21.11 -6.45
N ASN A 304 -4.29 19.80 -6.65
CA ASN A 304 -5.31 18.98 -7.34
C ASN A 304 -5.89 17.87 -6.45
N GLY A 305 -5.49 17.78 -5.18
CA GLY A 305 -5.86 16.71 -4.25
C GLY A 305 -4.96 15.47 -4.40
N LEU A 306 -5.15 14.50 -3.49
CA LEU A 306 -4.32 13.29 -3.40
C LEU A 306 -4.99 12.09 -4.08
N PHE A 307 -4.18 11.17 -4.58
CA PHE A 307 -4.56 9.87 -5.13
C PHE A 307 -5.51 9.86 -6.34
N TYR A 308 -5.74 11.00 -6.99
CA TYR A 308 -6.66 11.12 -8.12
C TYR A 308 -5.94 11.29 -9.45
N HIS A 309 -4.78 11.96 -9.44
CA HIS A 309 -4.03 12.31 -10.64
C HIS A 309 -2.86 11.34 -10.86
N GLN A 310 -3.16 10.04 -10.91
CA GLN A 310 -2.16 8.99 -11.12
C GLN A 310 -2.00 8.68 -12.61
N TYR A 311 -0.75 8.70 -13.07
CA TYR A 311 -0.39 8.51 -14.48
C TYR A 311 -0.79 7.13 -15.02
N MET A 312 -0.79 6.11 -14.18
CA MET A 312 -1.09 4.74 -14.59
C MET A 312 -1.65 3.89 -13.45
N THR A 313 -2.37 2.83 -13.84
CA THR A 313 -2.92 1.84 -12.92
C THR A 313 -1.97 0.65 -12.67
N CYS A 314 -0.98 0.41 -13.54
CA CYS A 314 0.00 -0.66 -13.36
C CYS A 314 0.87 -0.39 -12.12
N VAL A 315 0.76 -1.23 -11.09
CA VAL A 315 1.41 -0.99 -9.78
C VAL A 315 2.95 -0.92 -9.86
N PHE A 316 3.54 -1.60 -10.85
CA PHE A 316 4.99 -1.70 -11.00
C PHE A 316 5.55 -0.88 -12.17
N GLY A 317 4.70 -0.18 -12.91
CA GLY A 317 5.11 0.45 -14.17
C GLY A 317 6.21 1.49 -13.98
N GLN A 318 6.11 2.34 -12.95
CA GLN A 318 7.13 3.35 -12.69
C GLN A 318 8.46 2.79 -12.15
N ALA A 319 8.43 1.64 -11.46
CA ALA A 319 9.65 0.94 -11.10
C ALA A 319 10.36 0.35 -12.35
N THR A 320 9.60 -0.05 -13.38
CA THR A 320 10.15 -0.47 -14.68
C THR A 320 10.70 0.72 -15.45
N GLU A 321 9.97 1.84 -15.51
CA GLU A 321 10.43 3.07 -16.17
C GLU A 321 11.72 3.61 -15.55
N ALA A 322 11.89 3.49 -14.23
CA ALA A 322 13.14 3.85 -13.55
C ALA A 322 14.36 3.06 -14.07
N VAL A 323 14.20 1.77 -14.37
CA VAL A 323 15.29 0.94 -14.92
C VAL A 323 15.64 1.40 -16.34
N GLU A 324 14.64 1.74 -17.15
CA GLU A 324 14.87 2.26 -18.50
C GLU A 324 15.56 3.62 -18.45
N MET A 325 15.18 4.49 -17.51
CA MET A 325 15.84 5.77 -17.25
C MET A 325 17.31 5.57 -16.85
N ARG A 326 17.57 4.67 -15.90
CA ARG A 326 18.93 4.29 -15.49
C ARG A 326 19.78 3.81 -16.65
N ASN A 327 19.23 2.94 -17.51
CA ASN A 327 19.95 2.37 -18.65
C ASN A 327 20.31 3.40 -19.72
N ALA A 328 19.61 4.54 -19.74
CA ALA A 328 19.91 5.65 -20.64
C ALA A 328 21.10 6.51 -20.17
N TYR A 329 21.45 6.46 -18.88
CA TYR A 329 22.46 7.33 -18.29
C TYR A 329 23.85 6.72 -18.50
N THR A 330 24.79 7.52 -19.00
CA THR A 330 26.19 7.12 -19.15
C THR A 330 26.90 7.23 -17.80
N ASP A 331 28.07 6.60 -17.67
CA ASP A 331 28.92 6.76 -16.47
C ASP A 331 29.23 8.24 -16.16
N GLU A 332 29.35 9.07 -17.20
CA GLU A 332 29.57 10.51 -17.05
C GLU A 332 28.36 11.19 -16.38
N VAL A 333 27.14 10.85 -16.79
CA VAL A 333 25.90 11.36 -16.18
C VAL A 333 25.75 10.85 -14.75
N LEU A 334 26.02 9.56 -14.51
CA LEU A 334 25.94 8.97 -13.18
C LEU A 334 26.96 9.58 -12.21
N SER A 335 28.10 10.05 -12.72
CA SER A 335 29.12 10.77 -11.92
C SER A 335 28.75 12.22 -11.59
N SER A 336 27.73 12.79 -12.25
CA SER A 336 27.25 14.15 -12.01
C SER A 336 26.36 14.22 -10.76
N SER A 337 25.98 15.44 -10.35
CA SER A 337 25.04 15.63 -9.24
C SER A 337 23.60 15.36 -9.70
N LEU A 338 22.99 14.30 -9.18
CA LEU A 338 21.58 13.98 -9.35
C LEU A 338 20.86 14.14 -8.02
N GLU A 339 19.66 14.72 -8.03
CA GLU A 339 18.82 14.84 -6.84
C GLU A 339 17.69 13.80 -6.87
N PHE A 340 17.52 13.08 -5.77
CA PHE A 340 16.46 12.11 -5.56
C PHE A 340 15.55 12.56 -4.41
N LYS A 341 14.28 12.85 -4.72
CA LYS A 341 13.25 13.20 -3.75
C LYS A 341 12.53 11.93 -3.32
N ILE A 342 12.86 11.44 -2.13
CA ILE A 342 12.42 10.12 -1.66
C ILE A 342 11.29 10.30 -0.64
N PRO A 343 10.08 9.78 -0.92
CA PRO A 343 8.95 9.94 -0.02
C PRO A 343 9.16 9.29 1.34
N VAL A 344 8.69 9.98 2.38
CA VAL A 344 8.67 9.51 3.77
C VAL A 344 7.26 9.66 4.32
N TYR A 345 6.66 8.54 4.73
CA TYR A 345 5.34 8.47 5.33
C TYR A 345 5.39 8.44 6.85
N GLU A 346 4.31 8.85 7.50
CA GLU A 346 4.13 8.65 8.93
C GLU A 346 3.79 7.18 9.22
N ASN A 347 4.24 6.67 10.37
CA ASN A 347 3.89 5.35 10.89
C ASN A 347 4.14 4.16 9.92
N MET A 348 5.21 4.24 9.13
CA MET A 348 5.65 3.12 8.27
C MET A 348 5.99 1.85 9.07
N PRO A 349 5.86 0.66 8.46
CA PRO A 349 6.35 -0.58 9.04
C PRO A 349 7.85 -0.50 9.37
N SER A 350 8.28 -1.17 10.44
CA SER A 350 9.68 -1.19 10.88
C SER A 350 10.63 -1.64 9.77
N ASP A 351 10.23 -2.67 9.05
CA ASP A 351 10.98 -3.28 7.97
C ASP A 351 10.34 -2.96 6.62
N PRO A 352 11.12 -2.93 5.52
CA PRO A 352 10.58 -2.78 4.18
C PRO A 352 9.51 -3.84 3.87
N CYS A 353 8.42 -3.44 3.22
CA CYS A 353 7.36 -4.37 2.84
C CYS A 353 7.88 -5.41 1.85
N GLU A 354 7.79 -6.69 2.18
CA GLU A 354 8.30 -7.77 1.32
C GLU A 354 7.45 -7.96 0.06
N LYS A 355 8.12 -8.30 -1.05
CA LYS A 355 7.44 -8.70 -2.28
C LYS A 355 6.75 -10.05 -2.08
N PRO A 356 5.44 -10.19 -2.37
CA PRO A 356 4.77 -11.48 -2.32
C PRO A 356 5.46 -12.51 -3.25
N ALA A 357 6.00 -13.57 -2.65
CA ALA A 357 6.77 -14.59 -3.36
C ALA A 357 5.98 -15.88 -3.67
N SER A 358 4.84 -16.09 -3.01
CA SER A 358 4.05 -17.32 -3.18
C SER A 358 3.35 -17.37 -4.55
N GLY A 359 3.32 -18.54 -5.18
CA GLY A 359 2.45 -18.77 -6.35
C GLY A 359 0.99 -19.04 -5.98
N SER A 360 0.72 -19.36 -4.70
CA SER A 360 -0.61 -19.75 -4.19
C SER A 360 -1.54 -18.56 -4.01
N SER A 361 -2.84 -18.87 -3.91
CA SER A 361 -3.89 -17.84 -3.85
C SER A 361 -3.92 -17.10 -2.52
N ASN A 362 -4.31 -15.82 -2.59
CA ASN A 362 -4.63 -14.96 -1.45
C ASN A 362 -6.02 -15.22 -0.84
N ASP A 363 -6.82 -16.10 -1.44
CA ASP A 363 -8.19 -16.36 -1.00
C ASP A 363 -8.23 -16.92 0.43
N ASN A 364 -8.56 -16.03 1.37
CA ASN A 364 -8.76 -16.28 2.79
C ASN A 364 -10.23 -16.07 3.21
N LEU A 365 -11.17 -16.14 2.26
CA LEU A 365 -12.60 -15.96 2.53
C LEU A 365 -13.24 -17.25 3.03
N LEU A 366 -14.19 -17.11 3.96
CA LEU A 366 -15.11 -18.20 4.31
C LEU A 366 -16.30 -18.25 3.35
N GLU A 367 -16.62 -19.46 2.91
CA GLU A 367 -17.90 -19.79 2.31
C GLU A 367 -19.00 -19.79 3.37
N ARG A 368 -18.71 -20.35 4.55
CA ARG A 368 -19.66 -20.51 5.64
C ARG A 368 -19.00 -20.36 7.01
N LEU A 369 -19.72 -19.74 7.95
CA LEU A 369 -19.41 -19.68 9.37
C LEU A 369 -20.69 -19.95 10.17
N ASP A 370 -20.84 -21.16 10.71
CA ASP A 370 -21.99 -21.53 11.55
C ASP A 370 -21.64 -21.34 13.02
N VAL A 371 -22.59 -20.78 13.79
CA VAL A 371 -22.46 -20.62 15.24
C VAL A 371 -23.62 -21.34 15.92
N LEU A 372 -23.42 -22.61 16.23
CA LEU A 372 -24.48 -23.53 16.61
C LEU A 372 -24.66 -23.63 18.13
N THR A 373 -25.90 -23.60 18.59
CA THR A 373 -26.27 -24.08 19.93
C THR A 373 -26.19 -25.61 20.01
N ASP A 374 -26.26 -26.18 21.22
CA ASP A 374 -26.27 -27.64 21.41
C ASP A 374 -27.50 -28.32 20.75
N SER A 375 -28.60 -27.58 20.48
CA SER A 375 -29.76 -28.07 19.73
C SER A 375 -29.58 -28.00 18.21
N GLY A 376 -28.46 -27.46 17.73
CA GLY A 376 -28.16 -27.30 16.31
C GLY A 376 -28.76 -26.04 15.67
N PHE A 377 -29.39 -25.15 16.45
CA PHE A 377 -29.84 -23.85 15.94
C PHE A 377 -28.65 -22.92 15.69
N ASP A 378 -28.60 -22.32 14.50
CA ASP A 378 -27.55 -21.39 14.09
C ASP A 378 -27.85 -19.95 14.52
N MET A 379 -26.95 -19.39 15.33
CA MET A 379 -27.01 -18.03 15.84
C MET A 379 -26.50 -17.00 14.82
N LEU A 380 -25.89 -17.41 13.71
CA LEU A 380 -25.38 -16.53 12.67
C LEU A 380 -25.88 -16.91 11.25
N PRO A 381 -27.20 -16.96 11.01
CA PRO A 381 -27.75 -17.49 9.75
C PRO A 381 -27.44 -16.63 8.51
N ASN A 382 -27.05 -15.37 8.70
CA ASN A 382 -26.77 -14.41 7.62
C ASN A 382 -25.28 -14.01 7.58
N PHE A 383 -24.39 -15.00 7.68
CA PHE A 383 -22.95 -14.76 7.59
C PHE A 383 -22.59 -13.98 6.30
N TYR A 384 -21.89 -12.86 6.46
CA TYR A 384 -21.37 -12.05 5.36
C TYR A 384 -19.85 -12.08 5.36
N ARG A 385 -19.28 -12.76 4.35
CA ARG A 385 -17.83 -13.06 4.23
C ARG A 385 -16.89 -11.86 4.21
N TYR A 386 -17.40 -10.66 3.95
CA TYR A 386 -16.65 -9.41 3.92
C TYR A 386 -16.89 -8.54 5.16
N SER A 387 -17.57 -9.06 6.19
CA SER A 387 -17.59 -8.47 7.53
C SER A 387 -16.56 -9.18 8.40
N ASP A 388 -15.71 -8.41 9.06
CA ASP A 388 -14.69 -8.96 9.98
C ASP A 388 -15.22 -9.13 11.40
N THR A 389 -16.36 -8.53 11.74
CA THR A 389 -16.98 -8.60 13.08
C THR A 389 -18.46 -8.97 13.01
N PHE A 390 -18.91 -9.78 13.98
CA PHE A 390 -20.30 -10.18 14.17
C PHE A 390 -20.64 -10.15 15.66
N ASP A 391 -21.82 -9.64 16.00
CA ASP A 391 -22.32 -9.60 17.37
C ASP A 391 -23.56 -10.49 17.50
N ILE A 392 -23.53 -11.42 18.47
CA ILE A 392 -24.67 -12.28 18.81
C ILE A 392 -24.97 -12.21 20.30
N THR A 393 -26.24 -12.33 20.65
CA THR A 393 -26.69 -12.42 22.06
C THR A 393 -27.37 -13.76 22.28
N VAL A 394 -27.03 -14.43 23.38
CA VAL A 394 -27.63 -15.70 23.78
C VAL A 394 -28.20 -15.60 25.19
N ASP A 395 -29.27 -16.35 25.44
CA ASP A 395 -29.87 -16.47 26.78
C ASP A 395 -28.89 -17.06 27.79
N SER A 396 -29.17 -16.83 29.08
CA SER A 396 -28.36 -17.33 30.18
C SER A 396 -28.21 -18.85 30.20
N SER A 397 -29.15 -19.59 29.61
CA SER A 397 -29.15 -21.05 29.53
C SER A 397 -28.12 -21.60 28.54
N ILE A 398 -27.69 -20.82 27.55
CA ILE A 398 -26.71 -21.26 26.54
C ILE A 398 -25.29 -21.12 27.10
N SER A 399 -24.75 -22.22 27.61
CA SER A 399 -23.43 -22.25 28.26
C SER A 399 -22.25 -22.50 27.32
N ALA A 400 -22.51 -22.90 26.07
CA ALA A 400 -21.51 -23.14 25.05
C ALA A 400 -22.11 -22.98 23.65
N LEU A 401 -21.26 -22.69 22.68
CA LEU A 401 -21.58 -22.68 21.25
C LEU A 401 -20.55 -23.51 20.48
N THR A 402 -20.96 -24.11 19.37
CA THR A 402 -20.07 -24.82 18.45
C THR A 402 -19.87 -24.01 17.19
N PHE A 403 -18.63 -23.62 16.93
CA PHE A 403 -18.22 -22.88 15.75
C PHE A 403 -17.77 -23.85 14.66
N LYS A 404 -18.36 -23.74 13.47
CA LYS A 404 -17.93 -24.47 12.27
C LYS A 404 -17.65 -23.48 11.16
N ALA A 405 -16.61 -23.70 10.38
CA ALA A 405 -16.22 -22.81 9.30
C ALA A 405 -15.76 -23.62 8.10
N GLN A 406 -16.08 -23.13 6.91
CA GLN A 406 -15.66 -23.70 5.63
C GLN A 406 -15.06 -22.59 4.76
N PRO A 407 -13.76 -22.67 4.39
CA PRO A 407 -13.16 -21.73 3.45
C PRO A 407 -13.62 -22.00 2.01
N TYR A 408 -13.58 -20.98 1.16
CA TYR A 408 -13.76 -21.16 -0.29
C TYR A 408 -12.59 -21.91 -0.91
N SER A 409 -11.37 -21.45 -0.63
CA SER A 409 -10.15 -22.09 -1.14
C SER A 409 -9.83 -23.38 -0.39
N SER A 410 -9.53 -24.44 -1.15
CA SER A 410 -9.01 -25.69 -0.60
C SER A 410 -7.56 -25.59 -0.12
N GLU A 411 -6.83 -24.53 -0.51
CA GLU A 411 -5.48 -24.21 -0.01
C GLU A 411 -5.52 -23.51 1.35
N ALA A 412 -6.69 -23.00 1.74
CA ALA A 412 -6.83 -22.26 3.00
C ALA A 412 -7.04 -23.19 4.21
N THR A 413 -6.53 -22.75 5.35
CA THR A 413 -6.70 -23.45 6.64
C THR A 413 -7.44 -22.56 7.64
N VAL A 414 -8.24 -23.17 8.52
CA VAL A 414 -9.04 -22.44 9.51
C VAL A 414 -8.67 -22.84 10.94
N LYS A 415 -8.50 -21.86 11.82
CA LYS A 415 -8.27 -22.02 13.27
C LYS A 415 -9.35 -21.29 14.07
N GLY A 416 -9.59 -21.74 15.31
CA GLY A 416 -10.56 -21.14 16.22
C GLY A 416 -11.96 -21.76 16.22
N THR A 417 -12.18 -22.81 15.43
CA THR A 417 -13.43 -23.58 15.40
C THR A 417 -13.53 -24.58 16.57
N GLY A 418 -14.71 -25.16 16.77
CA GLY A 418 -14.99 -26.15 17.80
C GLY A 418 -15.99 -25.67 18.84
N ARG A 419 -16.18 -26.46 19.90
CA ARG A 419 -17.11 -26.14 21.00
C ARG A 419 -16.42 -25.24 22.02
N ILE A 420 -16.97 -24.06 22.22
CA ILE A 420 -16.44 -23.02 23.11
C ILE A 420 -17.43 -22.77 24.24
N LYS A 421 -16.95 -22.87 25.49
CA LYS A 421 -17.72 -22.55 26.69
C LYS A 421 -17.81 -21.03 26.85
N LEU A 422 -19.01 -20.54 27.17
CA LEU A 422 -19.29 -19.12 27.35
C LEU A 422 -19.32 -18.75 28.84
N ASN A 423 -18.64 -17.67 29.18
CA ASN A 423 -18.86 -16.95 30.44
C ASN A 423 -20.09 -16.04 30.30
N TYR A 424 -20.68 -15.60 31.41
CA TYR A 424 -21.66 -14.52 31.38
C TYR A 424 -21.01 -13.21 30.91
N GLY A 425 -21.79 -12.38 30.21
CA GLY A 425 -21.28 -11.17 29.57
C GLY A 425 -20.62 -11.44 28.21
N LEU A 426 -19.68 -10.56 27.83
CA LEU A 426 -19.02 -10.59 26.53
C LEU A 426 -17.95 -11.69 26.45
N ASN A 427 -18.03 -12.49 25.39
CA ASN A 427 -17.02 -13.47 25.00
C ASN A 427 -16.59 -13.16 23.56
N THR A 428 -15.29 -13.06 23.30
CA THR A 428 -14.78 -12.81 21.94
C THR A 428 -14.14 -14.08 21.38
N VAL A 429 -14.68 -14.56 20.26
CA VAL A 429 -14.16 -15.72 19.53
C VAL A 429 -13.55 -15.26 18.22
N LYS A 430 -12.32 -15.70 17.91
CA LYS A 430 -11.61 -15.36 16.68
C LYS A 430 -11.45 -16.59 15.80
N ILE A 431 -12.00 -16.54 14.59
CA ILE A 431 -11.83 -17.55 13.54
C ILE A 431 -10.80 -17.01 12.55
N VAL A 432 -9.64 -17.64 12.48
CA VAL A 432 -8.54 -17.20 11.62
C VAL A 432 -8.44 -18.11 10.41
N VAL A 433 -8.61 -17.53 9.22
CA VAL A 433 -8.39 -18.19 7.93
C VAL A 433 -7.03 -17.79 7.41
N THR A 434 -6.19 -18.77 7.09
CA THR A 434 -4.88 -18.56 6.44
C THR A 434 -4.97 -19.07 5.01
N SER A 435 -4.78 -18.22 4.00
CA SER A 435 -4.79 -18.58 2.58
C SER A 435 -3.59 -19.47 2.20
N GLY A 436 -3.59 -20.00 0.98
CA GLY A 436 -2.44 -20.74 0.43
C GLY A 436 -1.16 -19.89 0.34
N SER A 437 -1.28 -18.58 0.13
CA SER A 437 -0.15 -17.64 0.18
C SER A 437 0.35 -17.33 1.59
N GLY A 438 -0.40 -17.68 2.63
CA GLY A 438 -0.08 -17.40 4.03
C GLY A 438 -0.77 -16.15 4.62
N LEU A 439 -1.51 -15.39 3.81
CA LEU A 439 -2.28 -14.23 4.29
C LEU A 439 -3.40 -14.65 5.23
N LYS A 440 -3.64 -13.83 6.26
CA LYS A 440 -4.60 -14.14 7.31
C LYS A 440 -5.76 -13.16 7.31
N ARG A 441 -6.97 -13.71 7.36
CA ARG A 441 -8.19 -12.98 7.71
C ARG A 441 -8.72 -13.48 9.04
N THR A 442 -9.19 -12.56 9.88
CA THR A 442 -9.78 -12.90 11.19
C THR A 442 -11.24 -12.47 11.23
N TYR A 443 -12.14 -13.45 11.35
CA TYR A 443 -13.55 -13.22 11.65
C TYR A 443 -13.75 -13.24 13.16
N THR A 444 -14.21 -12.12 13.73
CA THR A 444 -14.42 -11.94 15.16
C THR A 444 -15.91 -12.06 15.48
N VAL A 445 -16.28 -13.02 16.32
CA VAL A 445 -17.64 -13.19 16.81
C VAL A 445 -17.69 -12.81 18.29
N ASN A 446 -18.36 -11.70 18.58
CA ASN A 446 -18.65 -11.23 19.93
C ASN A 446 -19.96 -11.85 20.41
N VAL A 447 -19.87 -12.71 21.41
CA VAL A 447 -21.01 -13.41 22.01
C VAL A 447 -21.33 -12.81 23.37
N THR A 448 -22.44 -12.12 23.47
CA THR A 448 -22.97 -11.65 24.76
C THR A 448 -23.91 -12.68 25.33
N ARG A 449 -23.46 -13.41 26.35
CA ARG A 449 -24.32 -14.32 27.12
C ARG A 449 -25.01 -13.52 28.22
N GLN A 450 -26.33 -13.50 28.21
CA GLN A 450 -27.11 -12.81 29.23
C GLN A 450 -26.85 -13.41 30.61
N ASN A 451 -26.82 -12.55 31.63
CA ASN A 451 -26.75 -12.99 33.01
C ASN A 451 -27.92 -13.91 33.35
N ASP A 452 -27.70 -14.84 34.28
CA ASP A 452 -28.79 -15.67 34.74
C ASP A 452 -29.84 -14.85 35.47
N THR A 453 -30.98 -14.69 34.82
CA THR A 453 -32.18 -14.11 35.41
C THR A 453 -33.14 -15.20 35.87
N SER A 454 -32.72 -16.48 35.83
CA SER A 454 -33.47 -17.56 36.46
C SER A 454 -33.74 -17.17 37.91
N PHE A 455 -35.00 -16.86 38.15
CA PHE A 455 -35.45 -16.31 39.41
C PHE A 455 -35.16 -17.34 40.50
N LEU A 456 -34.21 -17.03 41.39
CA LEU A 456 -34.02 -17.83 42.59
C LEU A 456 -35.34 -17.74 43.38
N LYS A 457 -36.12 -18.83 43.35
CA LYS A 457 -37.43 -18.89 43.99
C LYS A 457 -37.25 -18.62 45.48
N GLY A 458 -37.88 -17.55 45.99
CA GLY A 458 -37.67 -17.05 47.35
C GLY A 458 -36.72 -15.85 47.50
N ASP A 459 -35.92 -15.48 46.49
CA ASP A 459 -35.07 -14.26 46.51
C ASP A 459 -35.89 -13.05 46.07
N VAL A 460 -36.82 -12.60 46.91
CA VAL A 460 -37.81 -11.58 46.53
C VAL A 460 -37.16 -10.22 46.28
N ASN A 461 -36.09 -9.88 47.01
CA ASN A 461 -35.41 -8.59 46.82
C ASN A 461 -34.46 -8.58 45.61
N GLY A 462 -34.09 -9.76 45.07
CA GLY A 462 -33.21 -9.91 43.90
C GLY A 462 -31.73 -9.74 44.21
N ASP A 463 -31.31 -10.01 45.45
CA ASP A 463 -29.92 -9.89 45.91
C ASP A 463 -29.07 -11.15 45.67
N GLY A 464 -29.67 -12.21 45.12
CA GLY A 464 -29.03 -13.48 44.81
C GLY A 464 -29.00 -14.47 45.99
N LEU A 465 -29.56 -14.12 47.15
CA LEU A 465 -29.64 -14.97 48.34
C LEU A 465 -31.10 -15.14 48.77
N VAL A 466 -31.50 -16.33 49.20
CA VAL A 466 -32.79 -16.53 49.89
C VAL A 466 -32.57 -16.41 51.39
N ASN A 467 -33.01 -15.32 52.00
CA ASN A 467 -32.82 -15.04 53.42
C ASN A 467 -34.05 -14.39 54.09
N VAL A 468 -33.94 -14.03 55.37
CA VAL A 468 -35.06 -13.44 56.14
C VAL A 468 -35.50 -12.08 55.60
N THR A 469 -34.65 -11.38 54.86
CA THR A 469 -34.96 -10.09 54.22
C THR A 469 -35.98 -10.25 53.09
N ASP A 470 -35.98 -11.40 52.41
CA ASP A 470 -36.98 -11.71 51.38
C ASP A 470 -38.35 -11.96 52.00
N SER A 471 -38.38 -12.70 53.11
CA SER A 471 -39.58 -12.88 53.91
C SER A 471 -40.14 -11.54 54.39
N LEU A 472 -39.27 -10.65 54.89
CA LEU A 472 -39.66 -9.30 55.30
C LEU A 472 -40.19 -8.46 54.12
N THR A 473 -39.63 -8.66 52.92
CA THR A 473 -40.10 -8.00 51.70
C THR A 473 -41.53 -8.44 51.36
N ILE A 474 -41.85 -9.73 51.47
CA ILE A 474 -43.23 -10.23 51.34
C ILE A 474 -44.13 -9.66 52.45
N MET A 475 -43.68 -9.63 53.71
CA MET A 475 -44.48 -9.07 54.82
C MET A 475 -44.80 -7.58 54.61
N ASN A 476 -43.84 -6.78 54.13
CA ASN A 476 -44.07 -5.37 53.83
C ASN A 476 -45.03 -5.18 52.64
N TYR A 477 -44.97 -6.07 51.64
CA TYR A 477 -45.90 -6.08 50.52
C TYR A 477 -47.33 -6.41 50.97
N THR A 478 -47.51 -7.50 51.74
CA THR A 478 -48.83 -7.90 52.27
C THR A 478 -49.44 -6.87 53.23
N ALA A 479 -48.61 -6.14 53.97
CA ALA A 479 -49.02 -5.01 54.80
C ALA A 479 -49.33 -3.72 54.00
N GLY A 480 -49.22 -3.74 52.67
CA GLY A 480 -49.48 -2.60 51.79
C GLY A 480 -48.43 -1.49 51.84
N LYS A 481 -47.26 -1.74 52.47
CA LYS A 481 -46.19 -0.75 52.65
C LYS A 481 -45.34 -0.57 51.40
N ILE A 482 -45.22 -1.61 50.57
CA ILE A 482 -44.47 -1.59 49.32
C ILE A 482 -45.27 -2.25 48.20
N LYS A 483 -44.91 -1.96 46.94
CA LYS A 483 -45.41 -2.67 45.76
C LYS A 483 -44.27 -3.50 45.16
N LEU A 484 -44.54 -4.76 44.85
CA LEU A 484 -43.59 -5.64 44.18
C LEU A 484 -43.72 -5.53 42.66
N LYS A 485 -42.59 -5.62 41.96
CA LYS A 485 -42.57 -5.75 40.48
C LYS A 485 -43.04 -7.15 40.07
N ASN A 486 -43.46 -7.32 38.81
CA ASN A 486 -43.95 -8.61 38.29
C ASN A 486 -42.97 -9.78 38.52
N ASP A 487 -41.68 -9.52 38.40
CA ASP A 487 -40.64 -10.54 38.61
C ASP A 487 -40.42 -10.87 40.10
N GLN A 488 -40.62 -9.90 40.98
CA GLN A 488 -40.59 -10.12 42.43
C GLN A 488 -41.83 -10.89 42.89
N LEU A 489 -42.99 -10.63 42.29
CA LEU A 489 -44.22 -11.40 42.54
C LEU A 489 -44.05 -12.88 42.17
N LYS A 490 -43.38 -13.17 41.04
CA LYS A 490 -43.05 -14.54 40.63
C LYS A 490 -42.07 -15.22 41.60
N ARG A 491 -41.09 -14.50 42.14
CA ARG A 491 -40.14 -15.02 43.15
C ARG A 491 -40.78 -15.22 44.52
N ALA A 492 -41.76 -14.39 44.85
CA ALA A 492 -42.42 -14.37 46.14
C ALA A 492 -43.47 -15.48 46.29
N ASP A 493 -44.13 -15.93 45.21
CA ASP A 493 -45.07 -17.06 45.24
C ASP A 493 -44.31 -18.38 45.36
N VAL A 494 -43.82 -18.66 46.56
CA VAL A 494 -42.99 -19.84 46.82
C VAL A 494 -43.86 -21.09 47.03
N ASP A 495 -45.12 -20.95 47.42
CA ASP A 495 -46.03 -22.08 47.55
C ASP A 495 -46.82 -22.46 46.29
N GLY A 496 -46.75 -21.64 45.24
CA GLY A 496 -47.38 -21.89 43.95
C GLY A 496 -48.89 -21.65 43.93
N SER A 497 -49.41 -20.92 44.93
CA SER A 497 -50.84 -20.61 45.06
C SER A 497 -51.32 -19.52 44.11
N LYS A 498 -50.41 -18.84 43.40
CA LYS A 498 -50.65 -17.64 42.57
C LYS A 498 -51.06 -16.41 43.36
N VAL A 499 -50.96 -16.47 44.69
CA VAL A 499 -51.28 -15.37 45.61
C VAL A 499 -50.10 -15.18 46.55
N VAL A 500 -49.41 -14.04 46.43
CA VAL A 500 -48.30 -13.70 47.33
C VAL A 500 -48.85 -13.23 48.68
N ASP A 501 -48.69 -14.05 49.71
CA ASP A 501 -49.15 -13.74 51.07
C ASP A 501 -48.20 -14.16 52.20
N VAL A 502 -48.66 -14.07 53.46
CA VAL A 502 -47.84 -14.37 54.63
C VAL A 502 -47.38 -15.84 54.70
N ARG A 503 -48.03 -16.76 53.98
CA ARG A 503 -47.63 -18.17 53.88
C ARG A 503 -46.34 -18.33 53.09
N ASP A 504 -46.16 -17.52 52.05
CA ASP A 504 -44.91 -17.47 51.29
C ASP A 504 -43.76 -16.95 52.15
N ALA A 505 -44.01 -15.85 52.89
CA ALA A 505 -43.05 -15.29 53.83
C ALA A 505 -42.62 -16.34 54.87
N LEU A 506 -43.58 -17.12 55.39
CA LEU A 506 -43.31 -18.19 56.36
C LEU A 506 -42.50 -19.33 55.75
N ARG A 507 -42.77 -19.72 54.50
CA ARG A 507 -42.00 -20.76 53.80
C ARG A 507 -40.54 -20.34 53.63
N ILE A 508 -40.28 -19.09 53.25
CA ILE A 508 -38.91 -18.55 53.19
C ILE A 508 -38.24 -18.60 54.57
N MET A 509 -38.95 -18.25 55.65
CA MET A 509 -38.40 -18.38 57.02
C MET A 509 -38.12 -19.84 57.42
N GLN A 510 -38.97 -20.78 57.02
CA GLN A 510 -38.76 -22.20 57.28
C GLN A 510 -37.55 -22.74 56.50
N PHE A 511 -37.38 -22.31 55.25
CA PHE A 511 -36.24 -22.68 54.41
C PHE A 511 -34.93 -22.13 54.99
N THR A 512 -34.91 -20.84 55.34
CA THR A 512 -33.73 -20.17 55.90
C THR A 512 -33.34 -20.66 57.29
N SER A 513 -34.30 -21.20 58.06
CA SER A 513 -34.04 -21.85 59.36
C SER A 513 -33.76 -23.36 59.25
N GLY A 514 -33.70 -23.92 58.03
CA GLY A 514 -33.43 -25.34 57.79
C GLY A 514 -34.56 -26.30 58.17
N LYS A 515 -35.77 -25.78 58.44
CA LYS A 515 -36.96 -26.61 58.75
C LYS A 515 -37.52 -27.30 57.50
N ILE A 516 -37.32 -26.71 56.33
CA ILE A 516 -37.61 -27.32 55.02
C ILE A 516 -36.37 -27.19 54.14
N THR A 517 -36.16 -28.14 53.23
CA THR A 517 -34.96 -28.19 52.38
C THR A 517 -35.18 -27.63 50.97
N SER A 518 -36.41 -27.20 50.64
CA SER A 518 -36.78 -26.69 49.31
C SER A 518 -37.98 -25.75 49.39
N LEU A 519 -38.07 -24.80 48.46
CA LEU A 519 -39.18 -23.85 48.30
C LEU A 519 -40.13 -24.23 47.16
#